data_AF-A0A7V3V1E1-F1
#
_entry.id   AF-A0A7V3V1E1-F1
#
_cell.length_a   1.000
_cell.length_b   1.000
_cell.length_c   1.000
_cell.angle_alpha   90.00
_cell.angle_beta   90.00
_cell.angle_gamma   90.00
#
_symmetry.space_group_name_H-M   'P 1'
#
loop_
_entity.id
_entity.type
_entity.pdbx_description
1 polymer ?
#
loop_
_entity_poly.entity_id
_entity_poly.type
_entity_poly.pdbx_seq_one_letter_code
_entity_poly.pdbx_strand_id
1 'polypeptide(L)'
;MIVVLSCGIGSALCLWAAPIELQVLEPSQRGFVIRDYPVQVGLVFQRGELAQAPGGGIKDDLGNPVPFLAEVTGWWDKERTSIKWLLLKFKASTDRRYYFCPGETPLSPSGSPLATQGPDQSITVNTGPLVVTLKQGTGNLFDRVMLGGRDMLSGSAQPAMILVKDVAGNSFPTVPINWKVVIEENNSLQAVLKATGDMQEQPGGVIASVEVRYQFFKNESFVRIYHTMIWKVAEPREDSSAVEVKQPQIGLNQWSFRLTPALGPSGTLEVGKSEYTSESYLGNWDATTNYYIHQEEEYEERNPTTYPEPKYITRYSITRNGIQADQGKFLGGYISLRSSDGYGVGVAMRDLWQMYPKAFSFENNSLTVEFWPSKSYRMGFAQYDILTPQMYWNKVWENPNTYAGKFWRDVKHSQGLAHFIDEYGPSWFDNPYYYYTAQGVSRTHELTIYFFGPNSSWTVAQLNSITQHPVVLRQDPKVAMRVPFMGFEVIPMNSNFPDIEWAIDQLGKIVCSRWLELKHYGLWRFGFLRWAENMVNYRWMDGLQYDQQLIPWILFMRGGDRSYFEEAERISRYAMDVHTNHWVDRCIGRP
;
A
#
# COMPACT_ATOMS: atom_id res chain seq x y z
N MET A 1 14.22 -76.16 -19.38
CA MET A 1 13.44 -76.05 -18.13
C MET A 1 14.05 -74.90 -17.34
N ILE A 2 13.57 -73.68 -17.61
CA ILE A 2 14.04 -72.44 -16.99
C ILE A 2 12.97 -72.05 -15.97
N VAL A 3 13.37 -71.98 -14.70
CA VAL A 3 12.49 -71.59 -13.59
C VAL A 3 12.26 -70.08 -13.66
N VAL A 4 11.00 -69.70 -13.83
CA VAL A 4 10.51 -68.33 -13.77
C VAL A 4 10.28 -67.96 -12.30
N LEU A 5 11.04 -66.99 -11.79
CA LEU A 5 10.76 -66.32 -10.53
C LEU A 5 9.90 -65.07 -10.83
N SER A 6 8.61 -65.18 -10.54
CA SER A 6 7.67 -64.05 -10.58
C SER A 6 7.92 -63.13 -9.40
N CYS A 7 8.49 -61.94 -9.65
CA CYS A 7 8.57 -60.86 -8.68
C CYS A 7 7.29 -60.01 -8.81
N GLY A 8 6.47 -59.98 -7.76
CA GLY A 8 5.27 -59.16 -7.68
C GLY A 8 5.63 -57.67 -7.74
N ILE A 9 4.91 -56.93 -8.58
CA ILE A 9 5.09 -55.49 -8.74
C ILE A 9 4.54 -54.78 -7.49
N GLY A 10 5.50 -54.36 -6.69
CA GLY A 10 5.55 -53.21 -5.78
C GLY A 10 4.30 -52.36 -5.61
N SER A 11 3.82 -52.35 -4.36
CA SER A 11 3.22 -51.18 -3.72
C SER A 11 4.05 -49.93 -4.01
N ALA A 12 3.42 -48.89 -4.55
CA ALA A 12 4.05 -47.59 -4.75
C ALA A 12 4.53 -47.05 -3.40
N LEU A 13 5.83 -47.16 -3.14
CA LEU A 13 6.51 -46.36 -2.12
C LEU A 13 6.41 -44.90 -2.57
N CYS A 14 5.44 -44.17 -2.02
CA CYS A 14 5.44 -42.72 -2.04
C CYS A 14 6.75 -42.26 -1.40
N LEU A 15 7.73 -41.88 -2.22
CA LEU A 15 8.87 -41.09 -1.78
C LEU A 15 8.29 -39.79 -1.22
N TRP A 16 8.31 -39.63 0.10
CA TRP A 16 7.90 -38.40 0.76
C TRP A 16 8.80 -37.29 0.23
N ALA A 17 8.22 -36.29 -0.44
CA ALA A 17 8.99 -35.14 -0.89
C ALA A 17 9.62 -34.45 0.32
N ALA A 18 10.86 -33.98 0.16
CA ALA A 18 11.57 -33.30 1.25
C ALA A 18 10.76 -32.07 1.75
N PRO A 19 10.80 -31.77 3.06
CA PRO A 19 10.19 -30.56 3.60
C PRO A 19 10.69 -29.30 2.87
N ILE A 20 9.76 -28.42 2.52
CA ILE A 20 10.02 -27.16 1.82
C ILE A 20 10.08 -26.05 2.87
N GLU A 21 11.24 -25.42 3.03
CA GLU A 21 11.39 -24.30 3.96
C GLU A 21 10.52 -23.10 3.54
N LEU A 22 9.86 -22.50 4.53
CA LEU A 22 9.17 -21.22 4.45
C LEU A 22 10.01 -20.22 5.25
N GLN A 23 10.91 -19.53 4.55
CA GLN A 23 11.86 -18.59 5.14
C GLN A 23 11.13 -17.37 5.69
N VAL A 24 11.25 -17.14 6.99
CA VAL A 24 10.74 -15.92 7.64
C VAL A 24 11.78 -14.82 7.44
N LEU A 25 11.37 -13.72 6.84
CA LEU A 25 12.23 -12.60 6.48
C LEU A 25 11.79 -11.36 7.25
N GLU A 26 12.67 -10.86 8.11
CA GLU A 26 12.42 -9.72 8.98
C GLU A 26 13.45 -8.61 8.73
N PRO A 27 13.08 -7.33 8.88
CA PRO A 27 14.05 -6.24 8.82
C PRO A 27 15.01 -6.31 10.02
N SER A 28 16.32 -6.17 9.77
CA SER A 28 17.35 -6.26 10.80
C SER A 28 17.23 -5.19 11.90
N GLN A 29 16.55 -4.08 11.60
CA GLN A 29 16.33 -2.96 12.52
C GLN A 29 15.22 -3.25 13.55
N ARG A 30 14.38 -4.26 13.33
CA ARG A 30 13.31 -4.61 14.27
C ARG A 30 13.89 -5.30 15.50
N GLY A 31 13.84 -4.62 16.64
CA GLY A 31 14.40 -5.09 17.91
C GLY A 31 13.48 -5.96 18.76
N PHE A 32 12.37 -6.49 18.22
CA PHE A 32 11.41 -7.30 18.96
C PHE A 32 10.90 -8.49 18.14
N VAL A 33 10.49 -9.55 18.84
CA VAL A 33 9.88 -10.74 18.24
C VAL A 33 8.39 -10.52 18.03
N ILE A 34 7.91 -10.88 16.85
CA ILE A 34 6.49 -10.94 16.53
C ILE A 34 6.03 -12.37 16.81
N ARG A 35 4.93 -12.52 17.57
CA ARG A 35 4.38 -13.83 17.92
C ARG A 35 2.97 -13.99 17.39
N ASP A 36 2.69 -15.18 16.88
CA ASP A 36 1.35 -15.62 16.45
C ASP A 36 0.64 -14.62 15.52
N TYR A 37 1.40 -13.98 14.63
CA TYR A 37 0.88 -12.97 13.72
C TYR A 37 0.31 -13.61 12.45
N PRO A 38 -0.85 -13.16 11.94
CA PRO A 38 -1.41 -13.67 10.70
C PRO A 38 -0.50 -13.39 9.50
N VAL A 39 -0.10 -14.44 8.78
CA VAL A 39 0.73 -14.36 7.59
C VAL A 39 0.12 -15.12 6.43
N GLN A 40 0.54 -14.75 5.22
CA GLN A 40 0.22 -15.46 4.00
C GLN A 40 1.51 -15.70 3.20
N VAL A 41 1.63 -16.88 2.59
CA VAL A 41 2.78 -17.23 1.76
C VAL A 41 2.34 -18.02 0.54
N GLY A 42 2.79 -17.59 -0.64
CA GLY A 42 2.58 -18.29 -1.89
C GLY A 42 3.67 -19.33 -2.12
N LEU A 43 3.26 -20.54 -2.48
CA LEU A 43 4.13 -21.62 -2.90
C LEU A 43 3.88 -21.90 -4.39
N VAL A 44 4.96 -22.23 -5.10
CA VAL A 44 4.94 -22.67 -6.48
C VAL A 44 5.38 -24.12 -6.58
N PHE A 45 4.73 -24.87 -7.47
CA PHE A 45 5.00 -26.29 -7.72
C PHE A 45 5.17 -26.53 -9.22
N GLN A 46 6.08 -27.44 -9.59
CA GLN A 46 6.19 -27.91 -10.97
C GLN A 46 4.93 -28.71 -11.35
N ARG A 47 4.69 -28.79 -12.66
CA ARG A 47 3.59 -29.60 -13.19
C ARG A 47 3.73 -31.05 -12.72
N GLY A 48 2.70 -31.56 -12.07
CA GLY A 48 2.62 -32.92 -11.50
C GLY A 48 3.06 -33.07 -10.04
N GLU A 49 3.68 -32.05 -9.41
CA GLU A 49 4.18 -32.18 -8.02
C GLU A 49 3.06 -32.13 -6.97
N LEU A 50 1.99 -31.39 -7.23
CA LEU A 50 0.87 -31.24 -6.30
C LEU A 50 -0.46 -31.30 -7.05
N ALA A 51 -1.27 -32.31 -6.74
CA ALA A 51 -2.55 -32.55 -7.43
C ALA A 51 -3.78 -31.99 -6.70
N GLN A 52 -3.70 -31.81 -5.38
CA GLN A 52 -4.82 -31.37 -4.54
C GLN A 52 -4.34 -30.50 -3.38
N ALA A 53 -5.20 -29.59 -2.91
CA ALA A 53 -4.96 -28.78 -1.71
C ALA A 53 -5.65 -29.43 -0.49
N PRO A 54 -5.06 -29.35 0.71
CA PRO A 54 -3.80 -28.68 1.04
C PRO A 54 -2.55 -29.42 0.53
N GLY A 55 -2.65 -30.74 0.29
CA GLY A 55 -1.59 -31.56 -0.29
C GLY A 55 -0.35 -31.78 0.58
N GLY A 56 -0.36 -31.30 1.82
CA GLY A 56 0.70 -31.46 2.81
C GLY A 56 0.32 -30.80 4.14
N GLY A 57 1.22 -30.85 5.13
CA GLY A 57 1.09 -30.17 6.41
C GLY A 57 2.10 -29.03 6.58
N ILE A 58 1.87 -28.12 7.54
CA ILE A 58 2.91 -27.17 7.99
C ILE A 58 3.45 -27.64 9.34
N LYS A 59 4.77 -27.60 9.51
CA LYS A 59 5.45 -27.82 10.79
C LYS A 59 6.34 -26.64 11.15
N ASP A 60 6.47 -26.36 12.45
CA ASP A 60 7.53 -25.51 12.96
C ASP A 60 8.87 -26.27 13.08
N ASP A 61 9.93 -25.58 13.48
CA ASP A 61 11.26 -26.16 13.66
C ASP A 61 11.42 -27.03 14.90
N LEU A 62 10.37 -27.14 15.73
CA LEU A 62 10.28 -28.13 16.80
C LEU A 62 9.52 -29.39 16.34
N GLY A 63 9.04 -29.43 15.09
CA GLY A 63 8.27 -30.53 14.54
C GLY A 63 6.78 -30.51 14.92
N ASN A 64 6.30 -29.44 15.56
CA ASN A 64 4.89 -29.31 15.91
C ASN A 64 4.06 -28.98 14.66
N PRO A 65 2.87 -29.60 14.49
CA PRO A 65 1.97 -29.23 13.40
C PRO A 65 1.38 -27.83 13.63
N VAL A 66 1.33 -27.03 12.57
CA VAL A 66 0.78 -25.66 12.59
C VAL A 66 -0.56 -25.64 11.85
N PRO A 67 -1.66 -25.16 12.46
CA PRO A 67 -2.94 -25.03 11.78
C PRO A 67 -2.90 -24.00 10.65
N PHE A 68 -3.45 -24.33 9.48
CA PHE A 68 -3.43 -23.44 8.32
C PHE A 68 -4.59 -23.65 7.35
N LEU A 69 -4.88 -22.64 6.55
CA LEU A 69 -5.76 -22.75 5.37
C LEU A 69 -4.91 -22.73 4.09
N ALA A 70 -5.38 -23.46 3.08
CA ALA A 70 -4.76 -23.51 1.77
C ALA A 70 -5.76 -23.12 0.69
N GLU A 71 -5.33 -22.25 -0.22
CA GLU A 71 -6.13 -21.76 -1.35
C GLU A 71 -5.34 -21.97 -2.64
N VAL A 72 -5.95 -22.63 -3.63
CA VAL A 72 -5.31 -22.76 -4.95
C VAL A 72 -5.55 -21.50 -5.75
N THR A 73 -4.46 -20.77 -6.05
CA THR A 73 -4.51 -19.50 -6.80
C THR A 73 -4.13 -19.68 -8.28
N GLY A 74 -3.64 -20.85 -8.68
CA GLY A 74 -3.36 -21.13 -10.08
C GLY A 74 -3.13 -22.62 -10.38
N TRP A 75 -3.52 -23.03 -11.58
CA TRP A 75 -3.38 -24.39 -12.11
C TRP A 75 -2.51 -24.40 -13.38
N TRP A 76 -1.83 -25.51 -13.64
CA TRP A 76 -1.03 -25.70 -14.85
C TRP A 76 -1.85 -26.05 -16.08
N ASP A 77 -3.02 -26.64 -15.85
CA ASP A 77 -3.91 -27.22 -16.84
C ASP A 77 -5.34 -26.79 -16.56
N LYS A 78 -6.18 -26.80 -17.59
CA LYS A 78 -7.57 -26.36 -17.53
C LYS A 78 -8.43 -27.35 -16.72
N GLU A 79 -8.03 -28.61 -16.72
CA GLU A 79 -8.66 -29.73 -16.02
C GLU A 79 -8.45 -29.68 -14.50
N ARG A 80 -7.58 -28.77 -14.03
CA ARG A 80 -7.26 -28.55 -12.61
C ARG A 80 -6.76 -29.83 -11.94
N THR A 81 -5.81 -30.49 -12.59
CA THR A 81 -5.18 -31.73 -12.11
C THR A 81 -3.78 -31.50 -11.54
N SER A 82 -3.14 -30.38 -11.87
CA SER A 82 -1.86 -29.97 -11.28
C SER A 82 -1.88 -28.51 -10.82
N ILE A 83 -1.68 -28.33 -9.51
CA ILE A 83 -1.58 -27.03 -8.86
C ILE A 83 -0.27 -26.37 -9.28
N LYS A 84 -0.35 -25.10 -9.72
CA LYS A 84 0.81 -24.26 -10.00
C LYS A 84 1.14 -23.36 -8.81
N TRP A 85 0.12 -22.70 -8.27
CA TRP A 85 0.26 -21.75 -7.16
C TRP A 85 -0.69 -22.11 -6.02
N LEU A 86 -0.14 -22.24 -4.81
CA LEU A 86 -0.87 -22.51 -3.57
C LEU A 86 -0.58 -21.40 -2.56
N LEU A 87 -1.62 -20.73 -2.07
CA LEU A 87 -1.53 -19.74 -1.01
C LEU A 87 -1.83 -20.39 0.34
N LEU A 88 -0.90 -20.28 1.29
CA LEU A 88 -1.07 -20.75 2.67
C LEU A 88 -1.37 -19.55 3.58
N LYS A 89 -2.31 -19.72 4.52
CA LYS A 89 -2.67 -18.71 5.53
C LYS A 89 -2.59 -19.33 6.93
N PHE A 90 -1.76 -18.78 7.80
CA PHE A 90 -1.55 -19.28 9.17
C PHE A 90 -1.00 -18.20 10.09
N LYS A 91 -0.84 -18.51 11.38
CA LYS A 91 -0.18 -17.62 12.35
C LYS A 91 1.29 -18.01 12.51
N ALA A 92 2.19 -17.05 12.33
CA ALA A 92 3.63 -17.25 12.41
C ALA A 92 4.28 -16.36 13.48
N SER A 93 5.38 -16.84 14.04
CA SER A 93 6.24 -16.13 14.97
C SER A 93 7.62 -15.96 14.33
N THR A 94 8.24 -14.81 14.51
CA THR A 94 9.48 -14.46 13.81
C THR A 94 10.74 -15.04 14.43
N ASP A 95 10.61 -15.69 15.59
CA ASP A 95 11.63 -16.50 16.25
C ASP A 95 11.53 -18.00 15.92
N ARG A 96 10.70 -18.36 14.93
CA ARG A 96 10.48 -19.73 14.47
C ARG A 96 10.83 -19.89 12.99
N ARG A 97 11.09 -21.14 12.59
CA ARG A 97 11.15 -21.52 11.16
C ARG A 97 9.99 -22.46 10.86
N TYR A 98 9.53 -22.42 9.62
CA TYR A 98 8.37 -23.17 9.17
C TYR A 98 8.70 -23.99 7.93
N TYR A 99 8.04 -25.14 7.79
CA TYR A 99 8.23 -26.05 6.68
C TYR A 99 6.87 -26.51 6.17
N PHE A 100 6.68 -26.49 4.86
CA PHE A 100 5.59 -27.23 4.21
C PHE A 100 6.07 -28.65 3.89
N CYS A 101 5.38 -29.65 4.41
CA CYS A 101 5.73 -31.06 4.27
C CYS A 101 4.72 -31.75 3.35
N PRO A 102 5.01 -31.92 2.03
CA PRO A 102 4.08 -32.56 1.11
C PRO A 102 3.74 -33.99 1.54
N GLY A 103 2.47 -34.37 1.39
CA GLY A 103 1.97 -35.69 1.78
C GLY A 103 1.73 -35.90 3.27
N GLU A 104 2.17 -34.99 4.14
CA GLU A 104 1.79 -35.02 5.56
C GLU A 104 0.34 -34.59 5.80
N THR A 105 -0.24 -35.08 6.89
CA THR A 105 -1.62 -34.75 7.26
C THR A 105 -1.74 -33.27 7.63
N PRO A 106 -2.57 -32.48 6.93
CA PRO A 106 -2.79 -31.08 7.27
C PRO A 106 -3.54 -30.92 8.59
N LEU A 107 -3.19 -29.88 9.35
CA LEU A 107 -3.95 -29.45 10.52
C LEU A 107 -4.83 -28.26 10.15
N SER A 108 -6.16 -28.43 10.25
CA SER A 108 -7.11 -27.35 9.99
C SER A 108 -7.28 -26.44 11.21
N PRO A 109 -7.39 -25.11 11.04
CA PRO A 109 -7.71 -24.20 12.13
C PRO A 109 -9.11 -24.45 12.68
N SER A 110 -9.25 -24.38 14.01
CA SER A 110 -10.53 -24.55 14.69
C SER A 110 -11.37 -23.27 14.68
N GLY A 111 -12.70 -23.43 14.81
CA GLY A 111 -13.64 -22.31 14.94
C GLY A 111 -14.55 -22.14 13.73
N SER A 112 -15.47 -21.18 13.85
CA SER A 112 -16.43 -20.82 12.81
C SER A 112 -15.96 -19.58 12.04
N PRO A 113 -16.53 -19.30 10.85
CA PRO A 113 -16.28 -18.05 10.13
C PRO A 113 -16.51 -16.81 11.02
N LEU A 114 -15.68 -15.77 10.87
CA LEU A 114 -15.70 -14.59 11.75
C LEU A 114 -16.85 -13.62 11.45
N ALA A 115 -17.33 -13.58 10.20
CA ALA A 115 -18.33 -12.62 9.74
C ALA A 115 -19.72 -13.25 9.58
N THR A 116 -20.76 -12.49 9.89
CA THR A 116 -22.18 -12.89 9.73
C THR A 116 -22.98 -11.74 9.14
N GLN A 117 -23.87 -12.06 8.20
CA GLN A 117 -24.81 -11.10 7.62
C GLN A 117 -26.04 -10.99 8.53
N GLY A 118 -26.33 -9.78 9.00
CA GLY A 118 -27.53 -9.43 9.76
C GLY A 118 -28.73 -9.10 8.85
N PRO A 119 -29.94 -9.03 9.44
CA PRO A 119 -31.19 -8.83 8.70
C PRO A 119 -31.37 -7.42 8.13
N ASP A 120 -30.67 -6.41 8.66
CA ASP A 120 -30.79 -4.99 8.29
C ASP A 120 -29.67 -4.51 7.35
N GLN A 121 -29.16 -5.41 6.51
CA GLN A 121 -27.99 -5.18 5.65
C GLN A 121 -26.70 -4.83 6.42
N SER A 122 -26.65 -5.15 7.71
CA SER A 122 -25.43 -5.09 8.50
C SER A 122 -24.59 -6.36 8.33
N ILE A 123 -23.27 -6.22 8.41
CA ILE A 123 -22.34 -7.33 8.56
C ILE A 123 -21.64 -7.16 9.90
N THR A 124 -21.70 -8.19 10.74
CA THR A 124 -20.98 -8.22 12.03
C THR A 124 -19.81 -9.19 11.93
N VAL A 125 -18.62 -8.71 12.27
CA VAL A 125 -17.38 -9.50 12.36
C VAL A 125 -16.99 -9.65 13.83
N ASN A 126 -16.76 -10.88 14.28
CA ASN A 126 -16.32 -11.19 15.64
C ASN A 126 -14.98 -11.94 15.58
N THR A 127 -13.91 -11.28 16.01
CA THR A 127 -12.57 -11.88 16.08
C THR A 127 -12.32 -12.63 17.38
N GLY A 128 -13.17 -12.47 18.39
CA GLY A 128 -12.94 -12.85 19.78
C GLY A 128 -12.95 -11.59 20.65
N PRO A 129 -11.82 -10.86 20.78
CA PRO A 129 -11.77 -9.64 21.57
C PRO A 129 -12.51 -8.47 20.92
N LEU A 130 -12.59 -8.41 19.59
CA LEU A 130 -13.18 -7.31 18.83
C LEU A 130 -14.46 -7.75 18.12
N VAL A 131 -15.50 -6.93 18.22
CA VAL A 131 -16.74 -7.06 17.44
C VAL A 131 -16.96 -5.77 16.67
N VAL A 132 -17.05 -5.88 15.34
CA VAL A 132 -17.25 -4.74 14.45
C VAL A 132 -18.51 -4.93 13.63
N THR A 133 -19.32 -3.89 13.51
CA THR A 133 -20.48 -3.85 12.63
C THR A 133 -20.27 -2.80 11.54
N LEU A 134 -20.51 -3.22 10.29
CA LEU A 134 -20.58 -2.36 9.11
C LEU A 134 -21.98 -2.44 8.52
N LYS A 135 -22.52 -1.34 8.01
CA LYS A 135 -23.88 -1.24 7.48
C LYS A 135 -23.90 -0.60 6.11
N GLN A 136 -24.71 -1.18 5.22
CA GLN A 136 -24.94 -0.57 3.90
C GLN A 136 -25.66 0.77 4.02
N GLY A 137 -25.36 1.68 3.11
CA GLY A 137 -26.00 2.99 2.98
C GLY A 137 -25.54 4.08 3.96
N THR A 138 -24.69 3.78 4.93
CA THR A 138 -24.28 4.76 5.96
C THR A 138 -23.09 5.63 5.56
N GLY A 139 -22.21 5.14 4.67
CA GLY A 139 -20.96 5.83 4.31
C GLY A 139 -19.93 5.88 5.44
N ASN A 140 -20.18 5.17 6.56
CA ASN A 140 -19.29 5.14 7.70
C ASN A 140 -18.12 4.16 7.49
N LEU A 141 -16.95 4.48 8.03
CA LEU A 141 -15.81 3.56 8.07
C LEU A 141 -16.11 2.38 9.00
N PHE A 142 -16.74 2.66 10.14
CA PHE A 142 -17.31 1.67 11.06
C PHE A 142 -18.63 2.19 11.62
N ASP A 143 -19.66 1.35 11.70
CA ASP A 143 -20.92 1.73 12.34
C ASP A 143 -20.91 1.43 13.84
N ARG A 144 -20.22 0.36 14.25
CA ARG A 144 -19.97 0.05 15.65
C ARG A 144 -18.66 -0.72 15.82
N VAL A 145 -17.94 -0.43 16.89
CA VAL A 145 -16.76 -1.21 17.31
C VAL A 145 -16.84 -1.44 18.80
N MET A 146 -16.81 -2.71 19.22
CA MET A 146 -16.74 -3.12 20.62
C MET A 146 -15.46 -3.90 20.91
N LEU A 147 -14.80 -3.57 22.01
CA LEU A 147 -13.67 -4.32 22.56
C LEU A 147 -14.08 -4.93 23.90
N GLY A 148 -14.14 -6.25 24.00
CA GLY A 148 -14.53 -6.92 25.24
C GLY A 148 -15.91 -6.50 25.77
N GLY A 149 -16.85 -6.16 24.87
CA GLY A 149 -18.19 -5.68 25.22
C GLY A 149 -18.32 -4.17 25.50
N ARG A 150 -17.22 -3.41 25.47
CA ARG A 150 -17.23 -1.95 25.59
C ARG A 150 -17.22 -1.28 24.22
N ASP A 151 -18.09 -0.31 23.99
CA ASP A 151 -18.06 0.52 22.78
C ASP A 151 -16.78 1.38 22.72
N MET A 152 -16.09 1.34 21.59
CA MET A 152 -14.82 2.03 21.34
C MET A 152 -14.96 3.28 20.47
N LEU A 153 -16.10 3.44 19.80
CA LEU A 153 -16.46 4.62 19.01
C LEU A 153 -17.76 5.21 19.53
N SER A 154 -17.85 6.54 19.57
CA SER A 154 -19.09 7.22 19.91
C SER A 154 -20.07 7.15 18.73
N GLY A 155 -21.35 6.85 19.00
CA GLY A 155 -22.39 6.66 17.97
C GLY A 155 -22.85 7.95 17.27
N SER A 156 -22.03 9.01 17.24
CA SER A 156 -22.42 10.26 16.60
C SER A 156 -22.29 10.13 15.08
N ALA A 157 -23.39 10.43 14.38
CA ALA A 157 -23.57 10.32 12.93
C ALA A 157 -22.77 11.38 12.14
N GLN A 158 -21.47 11.48 12.37
CA GLN A 158 -20.59 12.31 11.55
C GLN A 158 -20.09 11.49 10.36
N PRO A 159 -19.91 12.11 9.18
CA PRO A 159 -19.34 11.39 8.05
C PRO A 159 -17.95 10.91 8.38
N ALA A 160 -17.73 9.60 8.25
CA ALA A 160 -16.42 9.03 8.52
C ALA A 160 -15.41 9.37 7.42
N MET A 161 -15.82 9.59 6.17
CA MET A 161 -14.94 9.97 5.06
C MET A 161 -15.25 11.39 4.61
N ILE A 162 -14.20 12.20 4.43
CA ILE A 162 -14.29 13.63 4.18
C ILE A 162 -13.46 13.96 2.94
N LEU A 163 -14.11 14.63 1.99
CA LEU A 163 -13.44 15.24 0.85
C LEU A 163 -13.89 16.69 0.72
N VAL A 164 -12.93 17.61 0.68
CA VAL A 164 -13.16 19.05 0.62
C VAL A 164 -12.60 19.58 -0.69
N LYS A 165 -13.48 20.03 -1.58
CA LYS A 165 -13.11 20.59 -2.89
C LYS A 165 -12.53 21.99 -2.74
N ASP A 166 -11.61 22.33 -3.64
CA ASP A 166 -11.10 23.68 -3.79
C ASP A 166 -12.01 24.51 -4.71
N VAL A 167 -12.90 25.31 -4.10
CA VAL A 167 -13.75 26.28 -4.81
C VAL A 167 -13.70 27.60 -4.03
N ALA A 168 -13.55 28.72 -4.74
CA ALA A 168 -13.50 30.04 -4.12
C ALA A 168 -14.76 30.29 -3.28
N GLY A 169 -14.59 30.34 -1.95
CA GLY A 169 -15.57 30.88 -1.01
C GLY A 169 -16.52 29.90 -0.33
N ASN A 170 -16.61 28.62 -0.72
CA ASN A 170 -17.37 27.60 0.01
C ASN A 170 -16.81 26.20 -0.22
N SER A 171 -16.43 25.52 0.85
CA SER A 171 -15.99 24.12 0.82
C SER A 171 -16.93 23.29 1.68
N PHE A 172 -17.40 22.15 1.16
CA PHE A 172 -18.34 21.26 1.84
C PHE A 172 -17.73 19.86 1.92
N PRO A 173 -17.81 19.17 3.08
CA PRO A 173 -17.39 17.79 3.18
C PRO A 173 -18.34 16.92 2.35
N THR A 174 -17.77 16.16 1.42
CA THR A 174 -18.52 15.14 0.67
C THR A 174 -18.48 13.82 1.43
N VAL A 175 -19.60 13.09 1.42
CA VAL A 175 -19.75 11.77 2.05
C VAL A 175 -20.03 10.72 0.95
N PRO A 176 -19.59 9.46 1.12
CA PRO A 176 -19.88 8.43 0.13
C PRO A 176 -21.37 8.12 0.05
N ILE A 177 -21.95 8.21 -1.15
CA ILE A 177 -23.27 7.67 -1.47
C ILE A 177 -23.13 6.25 -2.04
N ASN A 178 -24.26 5.54 -2.20
CA ASN A 178 -24.31 4.18 -2.72
C ASN A 178 -23.39 3.20 -1.95
N TRP A 179 -23.21 3.44 -0.65
CA TRP A 179 -22.30 2.68 0.20
C TRP A 179 -22.74 1.22 0.32
N LYS A 180 -21.99 0.31 -0.29
CA LYS A 180 -22.25 -1.14 -0.28
C LYS A 180 -21.14 -1.84 0.47
N VAL A 181 -21.49 -2.83 1.29
CA VAL A 181 -20.52 -3.67 2.01
C VAL A 181 -20.78 -5.13 1.66
N VAL A 182 -19.73 -5.87 1.29
CA VAL A 182 -19.78 -7.29 0.96
C VAL A 182 -18.67 -8.06 1.68
N ILE A 183 -18.91 -9.34 1.93
CA ILE A 183 -17.90 -10.28 2.44
C ILE A 183 -17.16 -10.85 1.23
N GLU A 184 -15.85 -10.61 1.11
CA GLU A 184 -14.98 -11.20 0.07
C GLU A 184 -14.38 -12.54 0.53
N GLU A 185 -14.04 -12.65 1.81
CA GLU A 185 -13.51 -13.88 2.41
C GLU A 185 -14.02 -14.03 3.84
N ASN A 186 -14.34 -15.26 4.26
CA ASN A 186 -14.79 -15.54 5.62
C ASN A 186 -14.50 -16.97 6.05
N ASN A 187 -13.61 -17.13 7.02
CA ASN A 187 -13.20 -18.43 7.55
C ASN A 187 -12.80 -18.30 9.03
N SER A 188 -12.29 -19.38 9.63
CA SER A 188 -11.94 -19.43 11.05
C SER A 188 -10.68 -18.63 11.43
N LEU A 189 -9.85 -18.23 10.46
CA LEU A 189 -8.64 -17.43 10.69
C LEU A 189 -8.85 -15.94 10.40
N GLN A 190 -9.63 -15.60 9.37
CA GLN A 190 -9.82 -14.22 8.94
C GLN A 190 -11.18 -13.99 8.26
N ALA A 191 -11.57 -12.72 8.23
CA ALA A 191 -12.62 -12.23 7.35
C ALA A 191 -12.13 -11.00 6.59
N VAL A 192 -12.43 -10.94 5.29
CA VAL A 192 -12.16 -9.80 4.43
C VAL A 192 -13.49 -9.24 3.95
N LEU A 193 -13.73 -7.97 4.24
CA LEU A 193 -14.91 -7.25 3.79
C LEU A 193 -14.46 -6.15 2.82
N LYS A 194 -15.25 -5.90 1.79
CA LYS A 194 -15.07 -4.78 0.86
C LYS A 194 -16.26 -3.86 0.96
N ALA A 195 -15.99 -2.58 1.18
CA ALA A 195 -16.97 -1.51 1.07
C ALA A 195 -16.66 -0.61 -0.12
N THR A 196 -17.69 -0.17 -0.84
CA THR A 196 -17.57 0.70 -2.02
C THR A 196 -18.62 1.80 -1.98
N GLY A 197 -18.27 3.01 -2.38
CA GLY A 197 -19.21 4.11 -2.55
C GLY A 197 -18.68 5.18 -3.50
N ASP A 198 -19.49 6.21 -3.72
CA ASP A 198 -19.17 7.31 -4.63
C ASP A 198 -19.18 8.64 -3.87
N MET A 199 -18.12 9.43 -4.03
CA MET A 199 -18.06 10.81 -3.55
C MET A 199 -18.73 11.71 -4.59
N GLN A 200 -19.79 12.42 -4.21
CA GLN A 200 -20.58 13.26 -5.12
C GLN A 200 -20.64 14.72 -4.66
N GLU A 201 -20.47 15.65 -5.59
CA GLU A 201 -20.71 17.08 -5.36
C GLU A 201 -22.22 17.40 -5.41
N GLN A 202 -22.71 18.31 -4.55
CA GLN A 202 -24.06 18.87 -4.68
C GLN A 202 -24.02 20.40 -4.82
N PRO A 203 -24.58 20.98 -5.92
CA PRO A 203 -25.06 20.30 -7.13
C PRO A 203 -23.89 19.84 -8.02
N GLY A 204 -23.88 18.57 -8.45
CA GLY A 204 -22.78 18.04 -9.28
C GLY A 204 -22.79 16.52 -9.51
N GLY A 205 -21.75 16.06 -10.21
CA GLY A 205 -21.51 14.66 -10.54
C GLY A 205 -20.65 13.94 -9.51
N VAL A 206 -20.42 12.65 -9.74
CA VAL A 206 -19.47 11.85 -8.94
C VAL A 206 -18.05 12.32 -9.24
N ILE A 207 -17.33 12.74 -8.20
CA ILE A 207 -15.94 13.20 -8.30
C ILE A 207 -14.94 12.05 -8.13
N ALA A 208 -15.28 11.04 -7.34
CA ALA A 208 -14.41 9.88 -7.14
C ALA A 208 -15.20 8.66 -6.62
N SER A 209 -14.70 7.45 -6.85
CA SER A 209 -15.18 6.22 -6.19
C SER A 209 -14.23 5.78 -5.11
N VAL A 210 -14.76 5.51 -3.92
CA VAL A 210 -14.00 5.03 -2.77
C VAL A 210 -14.21 3.54 -2.59
N GLU A 211 -13.13 2.85 -2.29
CA GLU A 211 -13.11 1.45 -1.93
C GLU A 211 -12.33 1.26 -0.64
N VAL A 212 -12.91 0.53 0.30
CA VAL A 212 -12.28 0.19 1.58
C VAL A 212 -12.32 -1.32 1.75
N ARG A 213 -11.15 -1.96 1.78
CA ARG A 213 -11.03 -3.37 2.20
C ARG A 213 -10.59 -3.45 3.65
N TYR A 214 -11.34 -4.23 4.43
CA TYR A 214 -11.07 -4.50 5.84
C TYR A 214 -10.60 -5.93 5.96
N GLN A 215 -9.49 -6.16 6.67
CA GLN A 215 -9.05 -7.49 7.05
C GLN A 215 -9.11 -7.62 8.57
N PHE A 216 -9.88 -8.61 9.02
CA PHE A 216 -10.05 -8.99 10.42
C PHE A 216 -9.43 -10.35 10.65
N PHE A 217 -8.74 -10.51 11.77
CA PHE A 217 -8.01 -11.74 12.09
C PHE A 217 -8.46 -12.31 13.43
N LYS A 218 -8.54 -13.65 13.51
CA LYS A 218 -8.94 -14.36 14.72
C LYS A 218 -8.03 -13.99 15.89
N ASN A 219 -8.66 -13.70 17.03
CA ASN A 219 -8.07 -13.29 18.30
C ASN A 219 -7.30 -11.95 18.28
N GLU A 220 -7.45 -11.14 17.23
CA GLU A 220 -6.84 -9.81 17.16
C GLU A 220 -7.87 -8.70 17.40
N SER A 221 -7.40 -7.54 17.89
CA SER A 221 -8.22 -6.34 18.06
C SER A 221 -7.77 -5.14 17.19
N PHE A 222 -6.93 -5.43 16.18
CA PHE A 222 -6.66 -4.50 15.09
C PHE A 222 -7.42 -4.89 13.82
N VAL A 223 -7.61 -3.91 12.94
CA VAL A 223 -8.17 -4.07 11.60
C VAL A 223 -7.16 -3.51 10.61
N ARG A 224 -6.75 -4.32 9.62
CA ARG A 224 -5.96 -3.82 8.49
C ARG A 224 -6.90 -3.26 7.43
N ILE A 225 -6.61 -2.07 6.93
CA ILE A 225 -7.46 -1.35 6.00
C ILE A 225 -6.67 -0.96 4.76
N TYR A 226 -7.24 -1.22 3.59
CA TYR A 226 -6.80 -0.64 2.33
C TYR A 226 -7.88 0.36 1.88
N HIS A 227 -7.54 1.64 1.88
CA HIS A 227 -8.41 2.72 1.42
C HIS A 227 -7.95 3.19 0.04
N THR A 228 -8.73 2.91 -1.00
CA THR A 228 -8.45 3.29 -2.39
C THR A 228 -9.42 4.38 -2.84
N MET A 229 -8.88 5.43 -3.47
CA MET A 229 -9.66 6.47 -4.14
C MET A 229 -9.39 6.40 -5.63
N ILE A 230 -10.45 6.32 -6.44
CA ILE A 230 -10.40 6.32 -7.91
C ILE A 230 -11.05 7.61 -8.41
N TRP A 231 -10.29 8.45 -9.10
CA TRP A 231 -10.77 9.76 -9.53
C TRP A 231 -11.63 9.65 -10.79
N LYS A 232 -12.80 10.28 -10.77
CA LYS A 232 -13.73 10.34 -11.91
C LYS A 232 -13.76 11.71 -12.58
N VAL A 233 -12.86 12.58 -12.14
CA VAL A 233 -12.74 13.94 -12.63
C VAL A 233 -12.17 13.93 -14.04
N ALA A 234 -13.00 14.31 -15.02
CA ALA A 234 -12.59 14.57 -16.40
C ALA A 234 -12.48 16.08 -16.66
N GLU A 235 -11.58 16.47 -17.54
CA GLU A 235 -11.48 17.86 -18.01
C GLU A 235 -12.62 18.17 -19.00
N PRO A 236 -13.18 19.39 -18.99
CA PRO A 236 -14.09 19.83 -20.05
C PRO A 236 -13.34 19.86 -21.39
N ARG A 237 -13.87 19.21 -22.42
CA ARG A 237 -13.42 19.43 -23.81
C ARG A 237 -13.86 20.82 -24.24
N GLU A 238 -12.93 21.71 -24.56
CA GLU A 238 -13.28 22.79 -25.50
C GLU A 238 -13.26 22.23 -26.92
N ASP A 239 -14.17 22.77 -27.74
CA ASP A 239 -14.16 22.61 -29.18
C ASP A 239 -12.76 22.91 -29.70
N SER A 240 -12.32 22.07 -30.64
CA SER A 240 -11.04 22.03 -31.37
C SER A 240 -10.48 23.34 -31.93
N SER A 241 -11.10 24.50 -31.67
CA SER A 241 -10.65 25.82 -32.06
C SER A 241 -9.86 26.60 -31.00
N ALA A 242 -9.79 26.14 -29.74
CA ALA A 242 -9.07 26.84 -28.68
C ALA A 242 -7.65 26.25 -28.48
N VAL A 243 -6.63 27.09 -28.71
CA VAL A 243 -5.20 26.78 -28.53
C VAL A 243 -4.79 26.79 -27.03
N GLU A 244 -5.68 27.18 -26.13
CA GLU A 244 -5.42 27.16 -24.68
C GLU A 244 -5.85 25.82 -24.06
N VAL A 245 -4.86 24.99 -23.70
CA VAL A 245 -5.07 23.86 -22.79
C VAL A 245 -5.45 24.44 -21.41
N LYS A 246 -6.75 24.51 -21.11
CA LYS A 246 -7.23 24.88 -19.77
C LYS A 246 -6.89 23.75 -18.80
N GLN A 247 -5.85 23.97 -18.00
CA GLN A 247 -5.39 23.06 -16.94
C GLN A 247 -6.53 22.70 -15.97
N PRO A 248 -6.52 21.49 -15.37
CA PRO A 248 -7.62 20.98 -14.58
C PRO A 248 -7.90 21.88 -13.38
N GLN A 249 -9.08 22.49 -13.40
CA GLN A 249 -9.56 23.40 -12.35
C GLN A 249 -10.02 22.67 -11.08
N ILE A 250 -10.08 21.34 -11.11
CA ILE A 250 -10.55 20.56 -9.96
C ILE A 250 -9.35 20.15 -9.11
N GLY A 251 -9.30 20.72 -7.92
CA GLY A 251 -8.37 20.34 -6.87
C GLY A 251 -9.10 20.15 -5.54
N LEU A 252 -8.37 19.66 -4.55
CA LEU A 252 -8.89 19.35 -3.23
C LEU A 252 -8.06 20.02 -2.16
N ASN A 253 -8.75 20.51 -1.13
CA ASN A 253 -8.14 21.07 0.06
C ASN A 253 -8.03 20.03 1.17
N GLN A 254 -8.83 18.96 1.16
CA GLN A 254 -8.71 17.88 2.14
C GLN A 254 -9.21 16.55 1.58
N TRP A 255 -8.50 15.48 1.91
CA TRP A 255 -8.95 14.10 1.79
C TRP A 255 -8.60 13.36 3.07
N SER A 256 -9.62 12.94 3.83
CA SER A 256 -9.41 12.37 5.15
C SER A 256 -10.53 11.41 5.56
N PHE A 257 -10.31 10.67 6.66
CA PHE A 257 -11.38 10.05 7.41
C PHE A 257 -11.29 10.41 8.89
N ARG A 258 -12.42 10.35 9.60
CA ARG A 258 -12.55 10.70 11.00
C ARG A 258 -13.04 9.52 11.83
N LEU A 259 -12.43 9.33 12.98
CA LEU A 259 -12.89 8.47 14.07
C LEU A 259 -13.24 9.36 15.26
N THR A 260 -14.31 9.03 15.97
CA THR A 260 -14.64 9.69 17.25
C THR A 260 -14.58 8.65 18.36
N PRO A 261 -13.39 8.40 18.94
CA PRO A 261 -13.23 7.41 19.99
C PRO A 261 -14.15 7.66 21.19
N ALA A 262 -14.79 6.60 21.70
CA ALA A 262 -15.56 6.64 22.95
C ALA A 262 -14.62 6.56 24.17
N LEU A 263 -13.68 7.49 24.25
CA LEU A 263 -12.73 7.62 25.34
C LEU A 263 -13.25 8.58 26.41
N GLY A 264 -12.70 8.46 27.62
CA GLY A 264 -12.99 9.38 28.73
C GLY A 264 -12.61 10.84 28.43
N PRO A 265 -12.82 11.76 29.37
CA PRO A 265 -12.63 13.20 29.14
C PRO A 265 -11.18 13.64 28.95
N SER A 266 -10.21 12.76 29.25
CA SER A 266 -8.79 13.04 29.16
C SER A 266 -7.96 11.77 29.01
N GLY A 267 -6.71 11.94 28.59
CA GLY A 267 -5.80 10.84 28.35
C GLY A 267 -4.42 11.27 27.88
N THR A 268 -3.68 10.30 27.35
CA THR A 268 -2.38 10.51 26.70
C THR A 268 -2.51 10.35 25.18
N LEU A 269 -1.68 11.10 24.47
CA LEU A 269 -1.49 11.03 23.04
C LEU A 269 -0.04 10.63 22.77
N GLU A 270 0.17 9.72 21.84
CA GLU A 270 1.49 9.26 21.43
C GLU A 270 1.60 9.35 19.91
N VAL A 271 2.71 9.91 19.41
CA VAL A 271 2.99 10.06 17.98
C VAL A 271 4.33 9.43 17.67
N GLY A 272 4.34 8.45 16.77
CA GLY A 272 5.54 7.71 16.40
C GLY A 272 6.57 8.56 15.66
N LYS A 273 7.84 8.41 16.07
CA LYS A 273 9.00 9.02 15.42
C LYS A 273 9.91 7.99 14.72
N SER A 274 9.64 6.69 14.93
CA SER A 274 10.36 5.58 14.30
C SER A 274 9.40 4.56 13.67
N GLU A 275 9.86 3.96 12.56
CA GLU A 275 9.20 2.82 11.89
C GLU A 275 9.53 1.47 12.58
N TYR A 276 10.54 1.41 13.45
CA TYR A 276 11.04 0.16 14.04
C TYR A 276 10.95 0.09 15.56
N THR A 277 11.01 1.24 16.24
CA THR A 277 11.08 1.32 17.71
C THR A 277 9.88 2.05 18.29
N SER A 278 9.78 2.07 19.61
CA SER A 278 8.78 2.86 20.35
C SER A 278 9.19 4.32 20.55
N GLU A 279 10.14 4.85 19.77
CA GLU A 279 10.48 6.26 19.84
C GLU A 279 9.27 7.11 19.41
N SER A 280 8.83 8.00 20.30
CA SER A 280 7.61 8.76 20.11
C SER A 280 7.65 10.12 20.82
N TYR A 281 6.82 11.04 20.34
CA TYR A 281 6.39 12.20 21.10
C TYR A 281 5.22 11.81 22.00
N LEU A 282 5.27 12.22 23.27
CA LEU A 282 4.21 12.01 24.25
C LEU A 282 3.54 13.33 24.61
N GLY A 283 2.22 13.34 24.52
CA GLY A 283 1.35 14.45 24.88
C GLY A 283 0.23 14.01 25.82
N ASN A 284 -0.44 14.99 26.41
CA ASN A 284 -1.66 14.79 27.18
C ASN A 284 -2.79 15.54 26.50
N TRP A 285 -4.00 15.02 26.60
CA TRP A 285 -5.18 15.65 26.03
C TRP A 285 -6.36 15.65 27.01
N ASP A 286 -7.23 16.62 26.79
CA ASP A 286 -8.55 16.77 27.41
C ASP A 286 -9.52 17.36 26.37
N ALA A 287 -10.73 17.71 26.80
CA ALA A 287 -11.77 18.29 25.94
C ALA A 287 -11.38 19.61 25.24
N THR A 288 -10.33 20.30 25.68
CA THR A 288 -9.88 21.59 25.12
C THR A 288 -8.61 21.47 24.28
N THR A 289 -8.02 20.28 24.24
CA THR A 289 -6.72 20.07 23.61
C THR A 289 -6.87 19.76 22.13
N ASN A 290 -6.20 20.56 21.30
CA ASN A 290 -6.12 20.38 19.86
C ASN A 290 -4.69 20.03 19.45
N TYR A 291 -4.52 18.90 18.76
CA TYR A 291 -3.27 18.48 18.16
C TYR A 291 -3.36 18.49 16.63
N TYR A 292 -2.31 18.99 15.98
CA TYR A 292 -2.11 18.85 14.54
C TYR A 292 -0.70 18.33 14.29
N ILE A 293 -0.60 17.16 13.68
CA ILE A 293 0.64 16.46 13.37
C ILE A 293 0.73 16.41 11.85
N HIS A 294 1.68 17.12 11.27
CA HIS A 294 1.77 17.31 9.83
C HIS A 294 3.14 16.87 9.35
N GLN A 295 3.15 16.03 8.33
CA GLN A 295 4.33 15.67 7.56
C GLN A 295 4.18 16.25 6.17
N GLU A 296 5.15 17.05 5.77
CA GLU A 296 5.14 17.79 4.52
C GLU A 296 6.52 17.82 3.87
N GLU A 297 6.53 18.35 2.66
CA GLU A 297 7.74 18.82 2.00
C GLU A 297 7.78 20.34 2.08
N GLU A 298 8.92 20.87 2.49
CA GLU A 298 9.18 22.29 2.58
C GLU A 298 10.29 22.69 1.60
N TYR A 299 10.13 23.88 1.04
CA TYR A 299 11.15 24.56 0.26
C TYR A 299 12.17 25.23 1.20
N GLU A 300 13.45 24.84 1.11
CA GLU A 300 14.55 25.50 1.83
C GLU A 300 15.20 26.52 0.89
N GLU A 301 14.99 27.81 1.17
CA GLU A 301 15.59 28.91 0.42
C GLU A 301 17.12 28.87 0.56
N ARG A 302 17.82 28.81 -0.58
CA ARG A 302 19.28 28.81 -0.65
C ARG A 302 19.76 30.03 -1.42
N ASN A 303 21.00 30.46 -1.12
CA ASN A 303 21.65 31.51 -1.89
C ASN A 303 21.78 31.05 -3.36
N PRO A 304 21.05 31.67 -4.30
CA PRO A 304 20.99 31.22 -5.69
C PRO A 304 22.32 31.36 -6.42
N THR A 305 23.26 32.15 -5.89
CA THR A 305 24.62 32.30 -6.44
C THR A 305 25.52 31.10 -6.15
N THR A 306 25.22 30.32 -5.10
CA THR A 306 26.02 29.15 -4.69
C THR A 306 25.34 27.83 -5.06
N TYR A 307 24.00 27.81 -5.01
CA TYR A 307 23.18 26.67 -5.40
C TYR A 307 22.02 27.15 -6.26
N PRO A 308 22.10 27.00 -7.59
CA PRO A 308 21.06 27.49 -8.50
C PRO A 308 19.76 26.66 -8.47
N GLU A 309 19.74 25.56 -7.71
CA GLU A 309 18.60 24.66 -7.58
C GLU A 309 18.04 24.70 -6.15
N PRO A 310 16.71 24.78 -5.99
CA PRO A 310 16.09 24.80 -4.68
C PRO A 310 16.22 23.44 -4.00
N LYS A 311 16.50 23.49 -2.70
CA LYS A 311 16.59 22.29 -1.88
C LYS A 311 15.25 22.08 -1.22
N TYR A 312 14.73 20.88 -1.34
CA TYR A 312 13.51 20.50 -0.64
C TYR A 312 13.84 19.52 0.46
N ILE A 313 13.20 19.72 1.60
CA ILE A 313 13.34 18.87 2.76
C ILE A 313 11.98 18.32 3.13
N THR A 314 11.96 17.09 3.59
CA THR A 314 10.80 16.53 4.28
C THR A 314 10.92 16.86 5.76
N ARG A 315 9.82 17.34 6.35
CA ARG A 315 9.75 17.60 7.78
C ARG A 315 8.41 17.20 8.36
N TYR A 316 8.40 17.00 9.66
CA TYR A 316 7.17 16.99 10.42
C TYR A 316 7.15 18.11 11.46
N SER A 317 5.95 18.56 11.78
CA SER A 317 5.64 19.44 12.90
C SER A 317 4.51 18.86 13.74
N ILE A 318 4.63 18.90 15.06
CA ILE A 318 3.56 18.63 16.01
C ILE A 318 3.19 19.95 16.65
N THR A 319 1.93 20.34 16.54
CA THR A 319 1.38 21.56 17.15
C THR A 319 0.33 21.17 18.18
N ARG A 320 0.40 21.78 19.36
CA ARG A 320 -0.61 21.67 20.43
C ARG A 320 -1.23 23.04 20.68
N ASN A 321 -2.54 23.17 20.51
CA ASN A 321 -3.28 24.42 20.68
C ASN A 321 -2.68 25.60 19.88
N GLY A 322 -2.23 25.32 18.65
CA GLY A 322 -1.58 26.31 17.79
C GLY A 322 -0.10 26.58 18.10
N ILE A 323 0.46 26.02 19.17
CA ILE A 323 1.87 26.19 19.57
C ILE A 323 2.68 24.96 19.15
N GLN A 324 3.83 25.17 18.52
CA GLN A 324 4.72 24.07 18.13
C GLN A 324 5.25 23.33 19.38
N ALA A 325 5.07 22.01 19.39
CA ALA A 325 5.39 21.12 20.50
C ALA A 325 6.55 20.15 20.18
N ASP A 326 6.69 19.73 18.92
CA ASP A 326 7.86 18.95 18.43
C ASP A 326 8.03 19.18 16.92
N GLN A 327 9.20 18.84 16.39
CA GLN A 327 9.48 18.82 14.96
C GLN A 327 10.61 17.84 14.63
N GLY A 328 10.68 17.41 13.37
CA GLY A 328 11.77 16.55 12.90
C GLY A 328 11.67 16.29 11.40
N LYS A 329 12.35 15.25 10.92
CA LYS A 329 12.43 14.95 9.47
C LYS A 329 11.31 14.01 9.00
N PHE A 330 11.14 12.89 9.69
CA PHE A 330 10.23 11.81 9.31
C PHE A 330 9.41 11.38 10.50
N LEU A 331 8.09 11.34 10.35
CA LEU A 331 7.22 10.64 11.30
C LEU A 331 7.37 9.13 11.11
N GLY A 332 7.27 8.39 12.22
CA GLY A 332 7.26 6.93 12.22
C GLY A 332 5.98 6.31 11.67
N GLY A 333 4.93 7.12 11.44
CA GLY A 333 3.72 6.68 10.74
C GLY A 333 2.51 6.36 11.61
N TYR A 334 2.54 6.62 12.92
CA TYR A 334 1.39 6.34 13.79
C TYR A 334 1.03 7.44 14.79
N ILE A 335 -0.23 7.42 15.20
CA ILE A 335 -0.77 8.16 16.35
C ILE A 335 -1.60 7.24 17.24
N SER A 336 -1.61 7.49 18.54
CA SER A 336 -2.32 6.73 19.55
C SER A 336 -2.97 7.65 20.57
N LEU A 337 -4.21 7.35 20.93
CA LEU A 337 -4.96 8.00 22.00
C LEU A 337 -5.29 6.96 23.06
N ARG A 338 -4.95 7.22 24.32
CA ARG A 338 -5.25 6.34 25.45
C ARG A 338 -5.93 7.12 26.56
N SER A 339 -7.08 6.66 27.04
CA SER A 339 -7.74 7.21 28.22
C SER A 339 -7.06 6.74 29.52
N SER A 340 -7.36 7.45 30.61
CA SER A 340 -6.82 7.15 31.95
C SER A 340 -7.14 5.74 32.47
N ASP A 341 -8.22 5.11 32.00
CA ASP A 341 -8.61 3.74 32.30
C ASP A 341 -7.90 2.67 31.43
N GLY A 342 -6.96 3.10 30.58
CA GLY A 342 -6.08 2.23 29.78
C GLY A 342 -6.65 1.80 28.43
N TYR A 343 -7.86 2.20 28.08
CA TYR A 343 -8.45 1.95 26.75
C TYR A 343 -7.98 2.97 25.73
N GLY A 344 -8.00 2.62 24.44
CA GLY A 344 -7.54 3.54 23.42
C GLY A 344 -7.72 3.09 21.98
N VAL A 345 -7.40 4.01 21.08
CA VAL A 345 -7.40 3.81 19.63
C VAL A 345 -6.06 4.27 19.08
N GLY A 346 -5.42 3.42 18.29
CA GLY A 346 -4.21 3.74 17.54
C GLY A 346 -4.44 3.61 16.04
N VAL A 347 -3.79 4.45 15.25
CA VAL A 347 -3.77 4.36 13.79
C VAL A 347 -2.32 4.38 13.34
N ALA A 348 -1.90 3.35 12.62
CA ALA A 348 -0.66 3.34 11.84
C ALA A 348 -1.01 3.47 10.36
N MET A 349 -0.28 4.31 9.64
CA MET A 349 -0.40 4.50 8.19
C MET A 349 0.94 4.16 7.54
N ARG A 350 0.91 3.20 6.62
CA ARG A 350 2.10 2.78 5.89
C ARG A 350 2.63 3.90 5.00
N ASP A 351 3.95 4.01 4.94
CA ASP A 351 4.69 4.94 4.07
C ASP A 351 4.25 6.41 4.25
N LEU A 352 3.92 6.81 5.50
CA LEU A 352 3.33 8.12 5.80
C LEU A 352 4.22 9.28 5.33
N TRP A 353 5.51 9.26 5.70
CA TRP A 353 6.41 10.34 5.31
C TRP A 353 6.83 10.23 3.86
N GLN A 354 6.92 9.02 3.34
CA GLN A 354 7.26 8.76 1.95
C GLN A 354 6.15 9.26 1.00
N MET A 355 4.90 9.26 1.44
CA MET A 355 3.73 9.72 0.68
C MET A 355 3.23 11.10 1.11
N TYR A 356 4.09 11.99 1.62
CA TYR A 356 3.68 13.35 2.01
C TYR A 356 2.86 14.08 0.89
N PRO A 357 2.05 15.08 1.24
CA PRO A 357 1.71 15.49 2.60
C PRO A 357 0.77 14.49 3.29
N LYS A 358 0.91 14.39 4.61
CA LYS A 358 0.05 13.56 5.49
C LYS A 358 -0.12 14.21 6.84
N ALA A 359 -1.27 14.01 7.47
CA ALA A 359 -1.49 14.52 8.81
C ALA A 359 -2.36 13.61 9.68
N PHE A 360 -2.18 13.78 10.98
CA PHE A 360 -3.17 13.40 11.98
C PHE A 360 -3.62 14.66 12.70
N SER A 361 -4.91 14.79 12.95
CA SER A 361 -5.45 15.86 13.80
C SER A 361 -6.34 15.28 14.89
N PHE A 362 -6.21 15.80 16.09
CA PHE A 362 -7.07 15.46 17.22
C PHE A 362 -7.67 16.73 17.79
N GLU A 363 -8.99 16.86 17.68
CA GLU A 363 -9.75 18.02 18.13
C GLU A 363 -11.17 17.57 18.45
N ASN A 364 -11.79 18.14 19.49
CA ASN A 364 -13.16 17.82 19.89
C ASN A 364 -13.40 16.31 20.05
N ASN A 365 -12.45 15.62 20.69
CA ASN A 365 -12.46 14.17 20.90
C ASN A 365 -12.57 13.33 19.61
N SER A 366 -12.19 13.92 18.47
CA SER A 366 -12.19 13.26 17.17
C SER A 366 -10.78 13.19 16.61
N LEU A 367 -10.37 12.00 16.21
CA LEU A 367 -9.14 11.74 15.50
C LEU A 367 -9.43 11.75 13.99
N THR A 368 -8.81 12.66 13.25
CA THR A 368 -8.89 12.70 11.79
C THR A 368 -7.54 12.25 11.21
N VAL A 369 -7.61 11.35 10.24
CA VAL A 369 -6.47 10.81 9.49
C VAL A 369 -6.53 11.40 8.09
N GLU A 370 -5.55 12.20 7.73
CA GLU A 370 -5.59 13.04 6.53
C GLU A 370 -4.59 12.53 5.48
N PHE A 371 -5.13 11.94 4.41
CA PHE A 371 -4.39 11.48 3.24
C PHE A 371 -3.93 12.65 2.36
N TRP A 372 -4.73 13.71 2.34
CA TRP A 372 -4.33 15.05 1.91
C TRP A 372 -4.77 16.05 2.99
N PRO A 373 -3.81 16.68 3.72
CA PRO A 373 -4.14 17.49 4.88
C PRO A 373 -4.83 18.82 4.57
N SER A 374 -5.75 19.23 5.44
CA SER A 374 -6.51 20.48 5.30
C SER A 374 -5.66 21.76 5.43
N LYS A 375 -4.45 21.65 5.98
CA LYS A 375 -3.48 22.76 6.08
C LYS A 375 -2.31 22.62 5.10
N SER A 376 -2.40 21.71 4.14
CA SER A 376 -1.47 21.64 3.03
C SER A 376 -1.89 22.58 1.90
N TYR A 377 -1.00 22.75 0.92
CA TYR A 377 -1.35 23.33 -0.37
C TYR A 377 -2.46 22.49 -1.04
N ARG A 378 -3.19 23.12 -1.97
CA ARG A 378 -4.22 22.47 -2.79
C ARG A 378 -3.63 21.24 -3.50
N MET A 379 -4.30 20.08 -3.38
CA MET A 379 -4.04 18.96 -4.27
C MET A 379 -4.64 19.29 -5.63
N GLY A 380 -3.82 19.44 -6.66
CA GLY A 380 -4.32 19.52 -8.02
C GLY A 380 -3.90 18.32 -8.85
N PHE A 381 -4.55 18.20 -10.00
CA PHE A 381 -4.23 17.21 -11.03
C PHE A 381 -3.53 17.83 -12.23
N ALA A 382 -3.21 19.13 -12.12
CA ALA A 382 -2.48 19.82 -13.13
C ALA A 382 -1.06 19.25 -13.19
N GLN A 383 -0.44 19.38 -14.36
CA GLN A 383 0.85 18.74 -14.59
C GLN A 383 1.93 19.26 -13.63
N TYR A 384 1.87 20.54 -13.27
CA TYR A 384 2.74 21.20 -12.29
C TYR A 384 2.39 20.88 -10.82
N ASP A 385 1.21 20.34 -10.54
CA ASP A 385 0.81 19.90 -9.19
C ASP A 385 1.33 18.48 -8.89
N ILE A 386 1.59 17.69 -9.94
CA ILE A 386 2.12 16.31 -9.84
C ILE A 386 3.65 16.29 -9.98
N LEU A 387 4.19 17.09 -10.91
CA LEU A 387 5.63 17.21 -11.19
C LEU A 387 6.15 18.57 -10.73
N THR A 388 7.33 18.60 -10.10
CA THR A 388 7.90 19.90 -9.71
C THR A 388 8.38 20.68 -10.94
N PRO A 389 8.43 22.02 -10.88
CA PRO A 389 8.96 22.82 -11.99
C PRO A 389 10.35 22.39 -12.45
N GLN A 390 11.21 21.86 -11.57
CA GLN A 390 12.54 21.37 -11.95
C GLN A 390 12.49 20.08 -12.80
N MET A 391 11.51 19.22 -12.56
CA MET A 391 11.28 18.00 -13.35
C MET A 391 10.69 18.36 -14.72
N TYR A 392 9.94 19.45 -14.78
CA TYR A 392 9.20 19.91 -15.96
C TYR A 392 10.01 20.84 -16.88
N TRP A 393 10.76 21.79 -16.30
CA TRP A 393 11.59 22.81 -16.95
C TRP A 393 13.07 22.58 -16.67
N ASN A 394 13.62 21.43 -17.07
CA ASN A 394 15.05 21.21 -16.90
C ASN A 394 15.85 22.19 -17.79
N LYS A 395 16.65 23.07 -17.16
CA LYS A 395 17.45 24.14 -17.83
C LYS A 395 18.35 23.67 -18.97
N VAL A 396 18.67 22.37 -19.04
CA VAL A 396 19.42 21.83 -20.19
C VAL A 396 18.66 22.00 -21.50
N TRP A 397 17.33 21.96 -21.46
CA TRP A 397 16.46 22.14 -22.64
C TRP A 397 16.49 23.55 -23.21
N GLU A 398 16.64 24.54 -22.35
CA GLU A 398 16.76 25.95 -22.73
C GLU A 398 18.20 26.34 -23.07
N ASN A 399 19.19 25.49 -22.73
CA ASN A 399 20.60 25.80 -22.94
C ASN A 399 21.02 25.52 -24.41
N PRO A 400 21.21 26.56 -25.24
CA PRO A 400 21.51 26.41 -26.67
C PRO A 400 22.89 25.79 -26.95
N ASN A 401 23.70 25.58 -25.92
CA ASN A 401 25.04 25.00 -26.05
C ASN A 401 25.06 23.48 -25.82
N THR A 402 23.95 22.87 -25.40
CA THR A 402 23.85 21.43 -25.18
C THR A 402 23.27 20.73 -26.41
N TYR A 403 23.59 19.45 -26.63
CA TYR A 403 23.06 18.68 -27.76
C TYR A 403 21.52 18.70 -27.77
N ALA A 404 20.92 18.50 -26.60
CA ALA A 404 19.50 18.61 -26.41
C ALA A 404 18.96 20.01 -26.69
N GLY A 405 19.48 21.06 -26.04
CA GLY A 405 18.96 22.41 -26.28
C GLY A 405 19.10 22.86 -27.73
N LYS A 406 20.10 22.36 -28.49
CA LYS A 406 20.16 22.53 -29.96
C LYS A 406 19.10 21.74 -30.69
N PHE A 407 18.97 20.44 -30.39
CA PHE A 407 17.95 19.57 -30.97
C PHE A 407 16.54 20.15 -30.78
N TRP A 408 16.19 20.61 -29.58
CA TRP A 408 14.84 21.10 -29.27
C TRP A 408 14.54 22.51 -29.76
N ARG A 409 15.55 23.37 -29.89
CA ARG A 409 15.38 24.70 -30.50
C ARG A 409 14.90 24.62 -31.95
N ASP A 410 15.36 23.60 -32.66
CA ASP A 410 15.09 23.41 -34.08
C ASP A 410 13.75 22.66 -34.31
N VAL A 411 13.16 22.10 -33.25
CA VAL A 411 11.79 21.58 -33.24
C VAL A 411 10.82 22.73 -33.00
N LYS A 412 10.19 23.26 -34.06
CA LYS A 412 9.28 24.43 -34.04
C LYS A 412 8.19 24.43 -32.94
N HIS A 413 7.83 23.29 -32.38
CA HIS A 413 6.69 23.08 -31.49
C HIS A 413 7.07 23.08 -29.99
N SER A 414 8.37 23.17 -29.67
CA SER A 414 8.88 23.24 -28.29
C SER A 414 8.88 24.66 -27.70
N GLN A 415 8.62 25.69 -28.52
CA GLN A 415 8.69 27.08 -28.10
C GLN A 415 7.43 27.47 -27.32
N GLY A 416 7.56 27.65 -26.00
CA GLY A 416 6.48 28.13 -25.13
C GLY A 416 5.55 27.04 -24.56
N LEU A 417 5.84 25.76 -24.83
CA LEU A 417 5.13 24.61 -24.26
C LEU A 417 6.03 23.81 -23.32
N ALA A 418 5.40 23.19 -22.33
CA ALA A 418 5.96 22.17 -21.46
C ALA A 418 6.71 21.06 -22.21
N HIS A 419 7.95 20.75 -21.83
CA HIS A 419 8.76 19.72 -22.48
C HIS A 419 8.35 18.27 -22.17
N PHE A 420 7.26 18.08 -21.41
CA PHE A 420 6.73 16.78 -21.04
C PHE A 420 5.57 16.35 -21.95
N ILE A 421 5.53 16.86 -23.18
CA ILE A 421 4.68 16.32 -24.23
C ILE A 421 5.33 15.01 -24.69
N ASP A 422 4.60 13.92 -24.47
CA ASP A 422 4.91 12.57 -24.95
C ASP A 422 5.46 12.62 -26.39
N GLU A 423 6.40 11.72 -26.74
CA GLU A 423 6.86 11.49 -28.12
C GLU A 423 5.70 11.21 -29.09
N TYR A 424 4.50 10.93 -28.56
CA TYR A 424 3.25 10.75 -29.31
C TYR A 424 2.14 11.76 -29.00
N GLY A 425 2.41 12.73 -28.12
CA GLY A 425 1.48 13.80 -27.79
C GLY A 425 1.12 14.65 -29.01
N PRO A 426 0.15 15.57 -28.91
CA PRO A 426 -0.44 16.23 -30.07
C PRO A 426 0.55 16.95 -30.98
N SER A 427 1.72 17.32 -30.45
CA SER A 427 2.76 18.07 -31.14
C SER A 427 3.74 17.25 -32.01
N TRP A 428 3.80 15.92 -31.88
CA TRP A 428 4.74 15.12 -32.69
C TRP A 428 4.17 14.63 -34.02
N PHE A 429 2.84 14.48 -34.12
CA PHE A 429 2.17 13.89 -35.27
C PHE A 429 0.87 14.59 -35.69
N ASP A 430 0.60 15.84 -35.23
CA ASP A 430 -0.74 16.42 -35.28
C ASP A 430 -1.78 15.41 -34.74
N ASN A 431 -1.46 14.79 -33.60
CA ASN A 431 -2.23 13.70 -33.05
C ASN A 431 -3.25 14.25 -32.03
N PRO A 432 -4.51 14.52 -32.41
CA PRO A 432 -5.50 15.08 -31.50
C PRO A 432 -5.91 14.12 -30.38
N TYR A 433 -5.29 12.93 -30.24
CA TYR A 433 -5.79 11.83 -29.41
C TYR A 433 -5.11 11.68 -28.04
N TYR A 434 -4.06 12.46 -27.72
CA TYR A 434 -3.41 12.43 -26.39
C TYR A 434 -3.90 13.56 -25.49
N TYR A 435 -4.50 13.18 -24.35
CA TYR A 435 -5.10 14.10 -23.38
C TYR A 435 -4.53 13.83 -21.98
N TYR A 436 -4.11 14.89 -21.29
CA TYR A 436 -3.81 14.81 -19.86
C TYR A 436 -5.13 14.77 -19.10
N THR A 437 -5.28 13.78 -18.23
CA THR A 437 -6.45 13.69 -17.36
C THR A 437 -6.11 12.91 -16.10
N ALA A 438 -6.71 13.32 -14.98
CA ALA A 438 -6.71 12.52 -13.75
C ALA A 438 -7.80 11.46 -13.73
N GLN A 439 -8.61 11.39 -14.77
CA GLN A 439 -9.64 10.40 -14.90
C GLN A 439 -9.06 8.99 -14.79
N GLY A 440 -9.57 8.23 -13.82
CA GLY A 440 -9.17 6.86 -13.57
C GLY A 440 -7.87 6.69 -12.82
N VAL A 441 -7.11 7.75 -12.53
CA VAL A 441 -5.97 7.63 -11.61
C VAL A 441 -6.49 7.19 -10.25
N SER A 442 -5.73 6.34 -9.57
CA SER A 442 -6.10 5.91 -8.23
C SER A 442 -4.94 5.99 -7.26
N ARG A 443 -5.26 5.92 -5.97
CA ARG A 443 -4.25 5.76 -4.93
C ARG A 443 -4.81 5.01 -3.73
N THR A 444 -4.07 3.98 -3.30
CA THR A 444 -4.38 3.13 -2.15
C THR A 444 -3.50 3.50 -0.96
N HIS A 445 -4.12 3.68 0.20
CA HIS A 445 -3.44 3.83 1.49
C HIS A 445 -3.65 2.57 2.33
N GLU A 446 -2.57 2.03 2.90
CA GLU A 446 -2.62 0.91 3.84
C GLU A 446 -2.53 1.43 5.28
N LEU A 447 -3.48 1.02 6.11
CA LEU A 447 -3.56 1.41 7.51
C LEU A 447 -3.78 0.21 8.41
N THR A 448 -3.34 0.32 9.66
CA THR A 448 -3.77 -0.55 10.75
C THR A 448 -4.45 0.32 11.80
N ILE A 449 -5.72 0.05 12.07
CA ILE A 449 -6.46 0.68 13.18
C ILE A 449 -6.54 -0.32 14.32
N TYR A 450 -6.05 0.07 15.49
CA TYR A 450 -5.95 -0.78 16.66
C TYR A 450 -6.82 -0.27 17.79
N PHE A 451 -7.72 -1.13 18.27
CA PHE A 451 -8.54 -0.87 19.44
C PHE A 451 -7.96 -1.66 20.60
N PHE A 452 -7.55 -0.97 21.67
CA PHE A 452 -6.80 -1.58 22.75
C PHE A 452 -7.35 -1.25 24.13
N GLY A 453 -7.04 -2.12 25.08
CA GLY A 453 -7.35 -1.99 26.50
C GLY A 453 -6.15 -2.39 27.37
N PRO A 454 -6.32 -2.47 28.69
CA PRO A 454 -5.24 -2.83 29.62
C PRO A 454 -4.57 -4.19 29.35
N ASN A 455 -5.32 -5.15 28.79
CA ASN A 455 -4.87 -6.53 28.55
C ASN A 455 -4.51 -6.82 27.09
N SER A 456 -4.35 -5.78 26.29
CA SER A 456 -4.02 -5.89 24.87
C SER A 456 -2.61 -6.44 24.65
N SER A 457 -2.45 -7.35 23.69
CA SER A 457 -1.18 -8.05 23.40
C SER A 457 -0.16 -7.21 22.63
N TRP A 458 -0.63 -6.27 21.80
CA TRP A 458 0.23 -5.40 21.00
C TRP A 458 0.32 -4.00 21.59
N THR A 459 1.46 -3.34 21.36
CA THR A 459 1.54 -1.87 21.39
C THR A 459 1.25 -1.31 19.99
N VAL A 460 0.85 -0.03 19.93
CA VAL A 460 0.64 0.66 18.65
C VAL A 460 1.95 0.77 17.87
N ALA A 461 3.09 0.98 18.55
CA ALA A 461 4.41 1.01 17.92
C ALA A 461 4.80 -0.33 17.27
N GLN A 462 4.48 -1.47 17.90
CA GLN A 462 4.71 -2.79 17.31
C GLN A 462 3.87 -2.99 16.04
N LEU A 463 2.57 -2.67 16.10
CA LEU A 463 1.70 -2.76 14.93
C LEU A 463 2.09 -1.76 13.83
N ASN A 464 2.61 -0.58 14.19
CA ASN A 464 3.18 0.35 13.23
C ASN A 464 4.37 -0.27 12.52
N SER A 465 5.34 -0.86 13.25
CA SER A 465 6.48 -1.49 12.60
C SER A 465 6.08 -2.63 11.66
N ILE A 466 5.05 -3.41 12.02
CA ILE A 466 4.49 -4.44 11.14
C ILE A 466 3.76 -3.82 9.93
N THR A 467 3.10 -2.68 10.11
CA THR A 467 2.42 -1.95 9.03
C THR A 467 3.41 -1.35 8.04
N GLN A 468 4.52 -0.76 8.52
CA GLN A 468 5.59 -0.24 7.66
C GLN A 468 6.33 -1.38 6.95
N HIS A 469 6.65 -2.43 7.71
CA HIS A 469 7.47 -3.55 7.28
C HIS A 469 6.75 -4.89 7.60
N PRO A 470 5.87 -5.40 6.74
CA PRO A 470 5.09 -6.61 7.04
C PRO A 470 5.99 -7.83 7.27
N VAL A 471 5.50 -8.80 8.07
CA VAL A 471 6.16 -10.11 8.19
C VAL A 471 6.06 -10.82 6.85
N VAL A 472 7.20 -11.16 6.26
CA VAL A 472 7.27 -11.79 4.94
C VAL A 472 7.75 -13.22 5.10
N LEU A 473 7.05 -14.15 4.46
CA LEU A 473 7.54 -15.51 4.28
C LEU A 473 7.81 -15.77 2.80
N ARG A 474 8.84 -16.56 2.52
CA ARG A 474 9.23 -16.95 1.17
C ARG A 474 9.50 -18.46 1.11
N GLN A 475 8.93 -19.15 0.13
CA GLN A 475 9.32 -20.52 -0.18
C GLN A 475 10.82 -20.59 -0.50
N ASP A 476 11.54 -21.65 -0.11
CA ASP A 476 12.94 -21.85 -0.49
C ASP A 476 13.17 -21.54 -1.98
N PRO A 477 13.97 -20.52 -2.31
CA PRO A 477 14.27 -20.14 -3.69
C PRO A 477 14.78 -21.30 -4.55
N LYS A 478 15.55 -22.23 -3.97
CA LYS A 478 16.07 -23.40 -4.73
C LYS A 478 14.95 -24.33 -5.19
N VAL A 479 13.88 -24.43 -4.41
CA VAL A 479 12.70 -25.23 -4.75
C VAL A 479 11.81 -24.45 -5.71
N ALA A 480 11.55 -23.18 -5.41
CA ALA A 480 10.63 -22.33 -6.17
C ALA A 480 11.12 -22.06 -7.60
N MET A 481 12.42 -21.77 -7.77
CA MET A 481 13.03 -21.43 -9.05
C MET A 481 13.19 -22.60 -10.02
N ARG A 482 12.77 -23.82 -9.62
CA ARG A 482 12.59 -24.94 -10.55
C ARG A 482 11.39 -24.72 -11.51
N VAL A 483 10.53 -23.76 -11.21
CA VAL A 483 9.39 -23.37 -12.04
C VAL A 483 9.77 -22.15 -12.88
N PRO A 484 9.72 -22.24 -14.23
CA PRO A 484 10.02 -21.09 -15.09
C PRO A 484 9.09 -19.90 -14.81
N PHE A 485 9.67 -18.70 -14.72
CA PHE A 485 8.95 -17.45 -14.55
C PHE A 485 8.78 -16.78 -15.91
N MET A 486 7.53 -16.61 -16.37
CA MET A 486 7.20 -16.05 -17.70
C MET A 486 7.92 -16.77 -18.87
N GLY A 487 8.22 -18.06 -18.71
CA GLY A 487 8.96 -18.84 -19.72
C GLY A 487 10.48 -18.74 -19.61
N PHE A 488 11.01 -17.91 -18.71
CA PHE A 488 12.44 -17.83 -18.43
C PHE A 488 12.83 -18.75 -17.27
N GLU A 489 13.95 -19.45 -17.44
CA GLU A 489 14.62 -20.14 -16.33
C GLU A 489 15.41 -19.10 -15.52
N VAL A 490 14.94 -18.86 -14.30
CA VAL A 490 15.61 -17.97 -13.35
C VAL A 490 16.38 -18.85 -12.37
N ILE A 491 17.69 -18.66 -12.25
CA ILE A 491 18.52 -19.44 -11.32
C ILE A 491 18.39 -18.84 -9.92
N PRO A 492 18.28 -19.61 -8.82
CA PRO A 492 18.41 -19.04 -7.47
C PRO A 492 19.82 -18.45 -7.25
N MET A 493 19.99 -17.62 -6.22
CA MET A 493 21.32 -17.13 -5.82
C MET A 493 22.29 -18.30 -5.63
N ASN A 494 23.48 -18.16 -6.23
CA ASN A 494 24.45 -19.23 -6.29
C ASN A 494 25.79 -18.79 -5.69
N SER A 495 26.13 -19.38 -4.53
CA SER A 495 27.38 -19.11 -3.81
C SER A 495 28.64 -19.49 -4.58
N ASN A 496 28.54 -20.24 -5.68
CA ASN A 496 29.67 -20.56 -6.56
C ASN A 496 30.11 -19.38 -7.44
N PHE A 497 29.27 -18.34 -7.56
CA PHE A 497 29.55 -17.14 -8.36
C PHE A 497 29.42 -15.85 -7.52
N PRO A 498 30.19 -15.71 -6.43
CA PRO A 498 30.00 -14.62 -5.46
C PRO A 498 30.15 -13.22 -6.07
N ASP A 499 31.08 -13.03 -7.02
CA ASP A 499 31.28 -11.73 -7.68
C ASP A 499 30.08 -11.34 -8.56
N ILE A 500 29.44 -12.32 -9.20
CA ILE A 500 28.25 -12.10 -10.02
C ILE A 500 27.06 -11.76 -9.11
N GLU A 501 26.85 -12.52 -8.03
CA GLU A 501 25.76 -12.23 -7.08
C GLU A 501 25.95 -10.87 -6.41
N TRP A 502 27.20 -10.50 -6.09
CA TRP A 502 27.52 -9.16 -5.59
C TRP A 502 27.18 -8.07 -6.62
N ALA A 503 27.60 -8.23 -7.88
CA ALA A 503 27.31 -7.26 -8.93
C ALA A 503 25.79 -7.11 -9.17
N ILE A 504 25.05 -8.22 -9.21
CA ILE A 504 23.59 -8.23 -9.33
C ILE A 504 22.95 -7.48 -8.15
N ASP A 505 23.40 -7.74 -6.93
CA ASP A 505 22.87 -7.07 -5.73
C ASP A 505 23.17 -5.55 -5.73
N GLN A 506 24.37 -5.13 -6.13
CA GLN A 506 24.70 -3.71 -6.23
C GLN A 506 23.85 -3.01 -7.30
N LEU A 507 23.73 -3.61 -8.49
CA LEU A 507 22.92 -3.05 -9.58
C LEU A 507 21.44 -3.00 -9.20
N GLY A 508 20.92 -4.05 -8.57
CA GLY A 508 19.56 -4.10 -8.05
C GLY A 508 19.26 -2.96 -7.07
N LYS A 509 20.16 -2.73 -6.10
CA LYS A 509 20.06 -1.62 -5.15
C LYS A 509 20.11 -0.26 -5.81
N ILE A 510 21.00 -0.06 -6.79
CA ILE A 510 21.09 1.21 -7.54
C ILE A 510 19.78 1.48 -8.29
N VAL A 511 19.24 0.49 -9.00
CA VAL A 511 17.99 0.62 -9.76
C VAL A 511 16.80 0.95 -8.85
N CYS A 512 16.73 0.35 -7.66
CA CYS A 512 15.63 0.57 -6.72
C CYS A 512 15.83 1.78 -5.78
N SER A 513 16.94 2.51 -5.91
CA SER A 513 17.26 3.62 -5.00
C SER A 513 16.34 4.83 -5.22
N ARG A 514 15.90 5.45 -4.11
CA ARG A 514 15.08 6.67 -4.11
C ARG A 514 15.77 7.82 -3.41
N TRP A 515 15.62 9.01 -3.99
CA TRP A 515 16.37 10.19 -3.60
C TRP A 515 15.42 11.34 -3.32
N LEU A 516 15.58 11.97 -2.15
CA LEU A 516 14.74 13.08 -1.69
C LEU A 516 14.92 14.31 -2.57
N GLU A 517 16.18 14.62 -2.89
CA GLU A 517 16.60 15.74 -3.75
C GLU A 517 15.99 15.66 -5.14
N LEU A 518 15.63 14.44 -5.56
CA LEU A 518 15.11 14.10 -6.88
C LEU A 518 13.61 13.82 -6.89
N LYS A 519 12.92 14.06 -5.76
CA LYS A 519 11.45 14.02 -5.65
C LYS A 519 10.83 12.65 -5.93
N HIS A 520 11.51 11.57 -5.50
CA HIS A 520 10.99 10.20 -5.61
C HIS A 520 9.93 9.85 -4.56
N TYR A 521 9.56 10.83 -3.74
CA TYR A 521 8.59 10.73 -2.66
C TYR A 521 7.43 11.72 -2.90
N GLY A 522 6.34 11.54 -2.16
CA GLY A 522 5.10 12.30 -2.27
C GLY A 522 3.94 11.44 -2.77
N LEU A 523 2.71 11.87 -2.49
CA LEU A 523 1.49 11.09 -2.75
C LEU A 523 1.43 10.46 -4.15
N TRP A 524 1.70 11.24 -5.21
CA TRP A 524 1.59 10.76 -6.60
C TRP A 524 2.87 10.13 -7.15
N ARG A 525 3.98 10.22 -6.43
CA ARG A 525 5.32 9.87 -6.92
C ARG A 525 5.90 8.67 -6.23
N PHE A 526 5.59 8.47 -4.95
CA PHE A 526 6.20 7.40 -4.20
C PHE A 526 5.84 6.03 -4.81
N GLY A 527 6.89 5.28 -5.16
CA GLY A 527 6.83 3.95 -5.75
C GLY A 527 7.28 3.85 -7.21
N PHE A 528 7.35 4.93 -7.98
CA PHE A 528 7.88 4.83 -9.37
C PHE A 528 9.38 4.46 -9.38
N LEU A 529 9.82 3.83 -10.49
CA LEU A 529 11.24 3.61 -10.80
C LEU A 529 11.72 4.63 -11.81
N ARG A 530 12.97 5.08 -11.63
CA ARG A 530 13.60 6.04 -12.52
C ARG A 530 14.46 5.33 -13.57
N TRP A 531 14.43 5.86 -14.78
CA TRP A 531 15.24 5.36 -15.89
C TRP A 531 16.75 5.73 -15.83
N ALA A 532 17.13 6.97 -15.48
CA ALA A 532 18.54 7.41 -15.47
C ALA A 532 18.87 8.50 -14.43
N GLU A 533 20.14 8.52 -13.96
CA GLU A 533 20.68 9.42 -12.92
C GLU A 533 20.77 10.90 -13.35
N ASN A 534 21.26 11.16 -14.58
CA ASN A 534 21.64 12.50 -15.04
C ASN A 534 20.95 12.89 -16.36
N MET A 535 20.00 13.82 -16.23
CA MET A 535 19.60 14.84 -17.20
C MET A 535 18.94 14.46 -18.55
N VAL A 536 18.17 15.43 -19.06
CA VAL A 536 17.94 15.68 -20.49
C VAL A 536 17.07 14.75 -21.35
N ASN A 537 16.17 13.89 -20.87
CA ASN A 537 15.20 13.25 -21.78
C ASN A 537 13.81 12.93 -21.20
N TYR A 538 12.79 13.26 -22.01
CA TYR A 538 11.37 12.91 -22.19
C TYR A 538 10.59 11.99 -21.23
N ARG A 539 11.22 11.24 -20.32
CA ARG A 539 10.62 10.07 -19.69
C ARG A 539 10.87 10.05 -18.18
N TRP A 540 10.22 10.95 -17.42
CA TRP A 540 10.42 11.02 -15.96
C TRP A 540 9.42 10.21 -15.14
N MET A 541 8.20 9.99 -15.66
CA MET A 541 7.14 9.25 -14.98
C MET A 541 6.76 8.03 -15.81
N ASP A 542 7.76 7.24 -16.19
CA ASP A 542 7.49 5.90 -16.71
C ASP A 542 7.85 4.93 -15.59
N GLY A 543 6.82 4.43 -14.91
CA GLY A 543 6.99 3.49 -13.80
C GLY A 543 7.17 2.05 -14.27
N LEU A 544 6.99 1.77 -15.56
CA LEU A 544 6.86 0.41 -16.10
C LEU A 544 7.65 0.15 -17.39
N GLN A 545 8.43 1.12 -17.88
CA GLN A 545 9.23 0.92 -19.09
C GLN A 545 10.26 -0.20 -18.92
N TYR A 546 10.48 -0.94 -20.00
CA TYR A 546 11.49 -1.99 -20.09
C TYR A 546 11.37 -3.04 -18.98
N ASP A 547 10.17 -3.23 -18.45
CA ASP A 547 9.86 -4.19 -17.41
C ASP A 547 10.71 -4.02 -16.13
N GLN A 548 11.17 -2.80 -15.83
CA GLN A 548 12.01 -2.51 -14.67
C GLN A 548 11.32 -2.89 -13.33
N GLN A 549 10.00 -2.86 -13.29
CA GLN A 549 9.20 -3.33 -12.15
C GLN A 549 9.38 -4.82 -11.82
N LEU A 550 9.84 -5.63 -12.78
CA LEU A 550 10.11 -7.05 -12.56
C LEU A 550 11.43 -7.28 -11.83
N ILE A 551 12.38 -6.35 -11.93
CA ILE A 551 13.74 -6.49 -11.36
C ILE A 551 13.69 -6.85 -9.86
N PRO A 552 13.05 -6.06 -8.98
CA PRO A 552 13.04 -6.39 -7.56
C PRO A 552 12.26 -7.67 -7.24
N TRP A 553 11.20 -8.00 -7.99
CA TRP A 553 10.51 -9.30 -7.85
C TRP A 553 11.42 -10.47 -8.18
N ILE A 554 12.16 -10.40 -9.29
CA ILE A 554 13.09 -11.46 -9.71
C ILE A 554 14.21 -11.61 -8.68
N LEU A 555 14.80 -10.50 -8.21
CA LEU A 555 15.86 -10.54 -7.20
C LEU A 555 15.37 -11.13 -5.87
N PHE A 556 14.16 -10.78 -5.44
CA PHE A 556 13.55 -11.38 -4.26
C PHE A 556 13.30 -12.88 -4.42
N MET A 557 12.72 -13.30 -5.57
CA MET A 557 12.43 -14.70 -5.86
C MET A 557 13.69 -15.58 -5.95
N ARG A 558 14.80 -15.01 -6.44
CA ARG A 558 16.10 -15.71 -6.50
C ARG A 558 16.69 -16.03 -5.14
N GLY A 559 16.24 -15.37 -4.07
CA GLY A 559 16.85 -15.51 -2.75
C GLY A 559 17.42 -14.23 -2.16
N GLY A 560 17.32 -13.10 -2.89
CA GLY A 560 17.83 -11.80 -2.46
C GLY A 560 17.19 -11.28 -1.18
N ASP A 561 17.76 -10.19 -0.67
CA ASP A 561 17.36 -9.53 0.57
C ASP A 561 15.87 -9.11 0.58
N ARG A 562 15.29 -9.01 1.78
CA ARG A 562 13.91 -8.56 1.98
C ARG A 562 13.63 -7.16 1.43
N SER A 563 14.63 -6.28 1.37
CA SER A 563 14.49 -4.96 0.76
C SER A 563 13.97 -5.06 -0.68
N TYR A 564 14.33 -6.09 -1.45
CA TYR A 564 13.77 -6.31 -2.79
C TYR A 564 12.27 -6.61 -2.76
N PHE A 565 11.77 -7.33 -1.76
CA PHE A 565 10.32 -7.50 -1.59
C PHE A 565 9.63 -6.17 -1.35
N GLU A 566 10.15 -5.36 -0.42
CA GLU A 566 9.53 -4.07 -0.11
C GLU A 566 9.53 -3.14 -1.33
N GLU A 567 10.62 -3.13 -2.08
CA GLU A 567 10.73 -2.39 -3.32
C GLU A 567 9.76 -2.87 -4.38
N ALA A 568 9.72 -4.19 -4.61
CA ALA A 568 8.80 -4.78 -5.55
C ALA A 568 7.34 -4.47 -5.20
N GLU A 569 6.99 -4.52 -3.91
CA GLU A 569 5.67 -4.17 -3.44
C GLU A 569 5.33 -2.69 -3.69
N ARG A 570 6.23 -1.75 -3.33
CA ARG A 570 6.05 -0.31 -3.55
C ARG A 570 5.82 0.01 -5.03
N ILE A 571 6.64 -0.57 -5.91
CA ILE A 571 6.57 -0.35 -7.35
C ILE A 571 5.29 -0.96 -7.93
N SER A 572 4.94 -2.17 -7.50
CA SER A 572 3.70 -2.82 -7.94
C SER A 572 2.46 -2.02 -7.53
N ARG A 573 2.44 -1.49 -6.29
CA ARG A 573 1.34 -0.61 -5.83
C ARG A 573 1.26 0.67 -6.64
N TYR A 574 2.38 1.32 -6.92
CA TYR A 574 2.41 2.50 -7.80
C TYR A 574 1.89 2.18 -9.20
N ALA A 575 2.36 1.07 -9.79
CA ALA A 575 1.97 0.62 -11.11
C ALA A 575 0.46 0.32 -11.21
N MET A 576 -0.05 -0.44 -10.24
CA MET A 576 -1.46 -0.77 -10.13
C MET A 576 -2.29 0.48 -9.89
N ASP A 577 -1.87 1.42 -9.04
CA ASP A 577 -2.71 2.55 -8.66
C ASP A 577 -2.61 3.74 -9.64
N VAL A 578 -1.41 4.31 -9.79
CA VAL A 578 -1.17 5.61 -10.43
C VAL A 578 -0.87 5.46 -11.92
N HIS A 579 -0.15 4.41 -12.30
CA HIS A 579 0.26 4.19 -13.68
C HIS A 579 -0.78 3.45 -14.53
N THR A 580 -1.90 3.06 -13.93
CA THR A 580 -3.01 2.36 -14.59
C THR A 580 -4.27 3.20 -14.51
N ASN A 581 -5.01 3.31 -15.61
CA ASN A 581 -6.31 3.95 -15.62
C ASN A 581 -7.40 2.95 -15.21
N HIS A 582 -8.12 3.24 -14.12
CA HIS A 582 -9.17 2.38 -13.56
C HIS A 582 -10.59 2.78 -13.93
N TRP A 583 -10.75 3.95 -14.55
CA TRP A 583 -12.06 4.46 -14.89
C TRP A 583 -11.97 5.47 -16.02
N VAL A 584 -12.86 5.32 -16.99
CA VAL A 584 -13.03 6.29 -18.06
C VAL A 584 -14.53 6.41 -18.38
N ASP A 585 -14.99 7.64 -18.63
CA ASP A 585 -16.38 7.93 -19.04
C ASP A 585 -16.65 7.56 -20.51
N ARG A 586 -15.60 7.27 -21.28
CA ARG A 586 -15.63 7.04 -22.74
C ARG A 586 -14.62 5.97 -23.13
N CYS A 587 -14.95 5.13 -24.12
CA CYS A 587 -13.94 4.29 -24.75
C CYS A 587 -12.83 5.17 -25.35
N ILE A 588 -11.57 4.98 -24.91
CA ILE A 588 -10.37 5.58 -25.51
C ILE A 588 -9.98 4.82 -26.79
N GLY A 589 -10.96 4.59 -27.65
CA GLY A 589 -10.81 3.88 -28.91
C GLY A 589 -12.02 4.21 -29.77
N ARG A 590 -11.79 4.66 -31.01
CA ARG A 590 -12.89 4.74 -31.97
C ARG A 590 -13.39 3.32 -32.32
N PRO A 591 -14.68 3.18 -32.68
CA PRO A 591 -15.16 2.03 -33.46
C PRO A 591 -14.42 1.87 -34.80
#